data_AF-A0A6J5Z3R1-F1
#
_entry.id   AF-A0A6J5Z3R1-F1
#
_cell.length_a   1.000
_cell.length_b   1.000
_cell.length_c   1.000
_cell.angle_alpha   90.00
_cell.angle_beta   90.00
_cell.angle_gamma   90.00
#
_symmetry.space_group_name_H-M   'P 1'
#
loop_
_entity.id
_entity.type
_entity.pdbx_description
1 polymer ?
#
loop_
_entity_poly.entity_id
_entity_poly.type
_entity_poly.pdbx_seq_one_letter_code
_entity_poly.pdbx_strand_id
1 'polypeptide(L)'
;MMANALALLLVRLHLLGFWWGDCSLSNTLFRRDAEGYAAYLVDAETGEFQKTLTAGQREHDLEIAHFNVAAELEDLQLSGVLYPGLDPIRASSALIKRYHRLWSALKDRQMLDPNDRHAVERAMRQLHDLGFAVEEVSVSLEEGENSGKLVFQPKLVAAGYHKNRLRELMGLETEELQAKRLLASFDRFRGREKSPKPPVADSARRWLNEVFVPTVSLVPPELEGRIELAQFFHEALEHRWYLSEKAGHDVGLEFAAQSYVNEVLPYRRDSGVDVRVDGMMQQ
;
A
#
# COMPACT_ATOMS: atom_id res chain seq x y z
N MET A 1 7.95 -2.78 2.12
CA MET A 1 8.78 -3.34 3.22
C MET A 1 7.89 -3.80 4.37
N MET A 2 8.22 -4.93 5.03
CA MET A 2 7.49 -5.46 6.20
C MET A 2 7.31 -4.43 7.32
N ALA A 3 8.32 -3.59 7.56
CA ALA A 3 8.26 -2.49 8.51
C ALA A 3 7.08 -1.52 8.29
N ASN A 4 6.69 -1.26 7.03
CA ASN A 4 5.54 -0.40 6.74
C ASN A 4 4.23 -1.08 7.15
N ALA A 5 4.13 -2.39 6.93
CA ALA A 5 2.96 -3.18 7.28
C ALA A 5 2.79 -3.27 8.80
N LEU A 6 3.88 -3.53 9.53
CA LEU A 6 3.88 -3.57 10.99
C LEU A 6 3.59 -2.19 11.60
N ALA A 7 4.16 -1.11 11.07
CA ALA A 7 3.83 0.25 11.52
C ALA A 7 2.33 0.56 11.33
N LEU A 8 1.74 0.17 10.19
CA LEU A 8 0.30 0.33 9.97
C LEU A 8 -0.53 -0.54 10.92
N LEU A 9 -0.13 -1.78 11.17
CA LEU A 9 -0.78 -2.66 12.14
C LEU A 9 -0.79 -2.03 13.53
N LEU A 10 0.35 -1.54 14.02
CA LEU A 10 0.46 -0.84 15.30
C LEU A 10 -0.46 0.38 15.39
N VAL A 11 -0.49 1.23 14.35
CA VAL A 11 -1.42 2.37 14.31
C VAL A 11 -2.87 1.92 14.40
N ARG A 12 -3.25 0.86 13.67
CA ARG A 12 -4.61 0.31 13.70
C ARG A 12 -4.99 -0.19 15.10
N LEU A 13 -4.11 -0.98 15.72
CA LEU A 13 -4.31 -1.50 17.08
C LEU A 13 -4.46 -0.34 18.09
N HIS A 14 -3.54 0.63 18.04
CA HIS A 14 -3.56 1.75 18.96
C HIS A 14 -4.78 2.67 18.79
N LEU A 15 -5.27 2.84 17.56
CA LEU A 15 -6.52 3.57 17.30
C LEU A 15 -7.77 2.85 17.86
N LEU A 16 -7.74 1.52 17.93
CA LEU A 16 -8.77 0.70 18.55
C LEU A 16 -8.67 0.67 20.09
N GLY A 17 -7.66 1.33 20.66
CA GLY A 17 -7.40 1.31 22.09
C GLY A 17 -6.64 0.06 22.57
N PHE A 18 -6.09 -0.74 21.66
CA PHE A 18 -5.38 -1.97 22.00
C PHE A 18 -3.90 -1.68 22.27
N TRP A 19 -3.46 -1.98 23.50
CA TRP A 19 -2.04 -2.07 23.87
C TRP A 19 -1.57 -3.50 23.58
N TRP A 20 -0.46 -3.70 22.87
CA TRP A 20 -0.01 -5.03 22.47
C TRP A 20 0.90 -5.68 23.51
N GLY A 21 1.91 -4.98 24.02
CA GLY A 21 2.78 -5.49 25.08
C GLY A 21 3.84 -6.51 24.65
N ASP A 22 3.79 -7.03 23.42
CA ASP A 22 4.87 -7.85 22.84
C ASP A 22 4.99 -7.68 21.32
N CYS A 23 5.25 -6.43 20.90
CA CYS A 23 5.37 -6.06 19.50
C CYS A 23 6.67 -6.65 18.89
N SER A 24 6.54 -7.58 17.94
CA SER A 24 7.71 -8.23 17.31
C SER A 24 7.42 -8.71 15.88
N LEU A 25 8.45 -9.07 15.11
CA LEU A 25 8.27 -9.75 13.83
C LEU A 25 7.77 -11.19 14.02
N SER A 26 8.24 -11.87 15.07
CA SER A 26 7.84 -13.26 15.38
C SER A 26 6.35 -13.40 15.73
N ASN A 27 5.74 -12.39 16.36
CA ASN A 27 4.32 -12.34 16.68
C ASN A 27 3.46 -11.70 15.57
N THR A 28 4.06 -11.44 14.39
CA THR A 28 3.38 -10.86 13.24
C THR A 28 3.41 -11.80 12.05
N LEU A 29 2.22 -12.16 11.53
CA LEU A 29 2.13 -12.84 10.24
C LEU A 29 2.20 -11.80 9.12
N PHE A 30 3.21 -11.94 8.25
CA PHE A 30 3.33 -11.16 7.04
C PHE A 30 2.87 -11.96 5.83
N ARG A 31 1.93 -11.41 5.08
CA ARG A 31 1.53 -11.92 3.77
C ARG A 31 1.97 -10.92 2.70
N ARG A 32 2.57 -11.39 1.61
CA ARG A 32 2.83 -10.53 0.45
C ARG A 32 1.52 -10.03 -0.13
N ASP A 33 1.48 -8.75 -0.46
CA ASP A 33 0.32 -8.06 -1.02
C ASP A 33 0.86 -6.96 -1.93
N ALA A 34 0.69 -7.12 -3.25
CA ALA A 34 1.26 -6.23 -4.25
C ALA A 34 2.79 -6.08 -4.09
N GLU A 35 3.33 -4.87 -4.14
CA GLU A 35 4.75 -4.54 -3.92
C GLU A 35 5.17 -4.57 -2.43
N GLY A 36 4.21 -4.86 -1.54
CA GLY A 36 4.33 -4.72 -0.10
C GLY A 36 3.94 -5.97 0.67
N TYR A 37 3.50 -5.73 1.90
CA TYR A 37 3.04 -6.76 2.81
C TYR A 37 1.79 -6.27 3.54
N ALA A 38 0.88 -7.20 3.79
CA ALA A 38 -0.09 -7.08 4.86
C ALA A 38 0.50 -7.71 6.14
N ALA A 39 0.21 -7.11 7.29
CA ALA A 39 0.63 -7.60 8.60
C ALA A 39 -0.60 -7.91 9.46
N TYR A 40 -0.56 -9.05 10.14
CA TYR A 40 -1.62 -9.52 11.02
C TYR A 40 -1.04 -9.88 12.38
N LEU A 41 -1.72 -9.44 13.43
CA LEU A 41 -1.45 -9.84 14.80
C LEU A 41 -1.76 -11.33 14.95
N VAL A 42 -0.78 -12.14 15.37
CA VAL A 42 -0.96 -13.58 15.59
C VAL A 42 -1.05 -13.91 17.06
N ASP A 43 -0.24 -13.24 17.87
CA ASP A 43 -0.23 -13.42 19.31
C ASP A 43 -0.65 -12.13 20.02
N ALA A 44 -1.73 -12.24 20.79
CA ALA A 44 -2.33 -11.17 21.56
C ALA A 44 -2.40 -11.53 23.06
N GLU A 45 -1.67 -12.55 23.52
CA GLU A 45 -1.74 -13.06 24.90
C GLU A 45 -1.41 -11.96 25.94
N THR A 46 -0.43 -11.11 25.63
CA THR A 46 0.00 -10.01 26.49
C THR A 46 -0.78 -8.72 26.27
N GLY A 47 -1.68 -8.69 25.29
CA GLY A 47 -2.36 -7.48 24.85
C GLY A 47 -3.62 -7.15 25.67
N GLU A 48 -3.88 -5.85 25.83
CA GLU A 48 -5.00 -5.35 26.61
C GLU A 48 -5.77 -4.25 25.87
N PHE A 49 -7.10 -4.32 25.90
CA PHE A 49 -7.96 -3.21 25.45
C PHE A 49 -8.12 -2.16 26.54
N GLN A 50 -7.79 -0.91 26.18
CA GLN A 50 -7.98 0.27 26.99
C GLN A 50 -9.13 1.10 26.44
N LYS A 51 -9.92 1.74 27.32
CA LYS A 51 -10.96 2.69 26.89
C LYS A 51 -10.40 3.82 26.02
N THR A 52 -9.20 4.27 26.34
CA THR A 52 -8.42 5.19 25.54
C THR A 52 -6.96 4.89 25.80
N LEU A 53 -6.25 4.48 24.75
CA LEU A 53 -4.84 4.18 24.86
C LEU A 53 -4.04 5.48 25.00
N THR A 54 -3.31 5.60 26.12
CA THR A 54 -2.55 6.82 26.44
C THR A 54 -1.34 6.97 25.52
N ALA A 55 -0.74 8.17 25.48
CA ALA A 55 0.51 8.38 24.75
C ALA A 55 1.64 7.49 25.29
N GLY A 56 1.79 7.41 26.63
CA GLY A 56 2.83 6.58 27.25
C GLY A 56 2.69 5.09 26.91
N GLN A 57 1.48 4.54 26.88
CA GLN A 57 1.26 3.14 26.48
C GLN A 57 1.65 2.89 25.02
N ARG A 58 1.33 3.82 24.11
CA ARG A 58 1.74 3.70 22.70
C ARG A 58 3.25 3.75 22.55
N GLU A 59 3.90 4.72 23.19
CA GLU A 59 5.36 4.84 23.14
C GLU A 59 6.05 3.60 23.73
N HIS A 60 5.46 3.00 24.77
CA HIS A 60 5.96 1.75 25.31
C HIS A 60 5.91 0.58 24.31
N ASP A 61 4.80 0.41 23.58
CA ASP A 61 4.73 -0.58 22.49
C ASP A 61 5.76 -0.29 21.38
N LEU A 62 6.04 0.99 21.10
CA LEU A 62 7.07 1.38 20.14
C LEU A 62 8.48 1.08 20.63
N GLU A 63 8.78 1.26 21.91
CA GLU A 63 10.06 0.90 22.51
C GLU A 63 10.30 -0.61 22.43
N ILE A 64 9.27 -1.42 22.76
CA ILE A 64 9.30 -2.88 22.62
C ILE A 64 9.53 -3.26 21.16
N ALA A 65 8.73 -2.71 20.24
CA ALA A 65 8.89 -2.96 18.81
C ALA A 65 10.28 -2.56 18.31
N HIS A 66 10.83 -1.44 18.77
CA HIS A 66 12.13 -0.96 18.34
C HIS A 66 13.24 -1.94 18.72
N PHE A 67 13.21 -2.46 19.94
CA PHE A 67 14.18 -3.45 20.42
C PHE A 67 13.99 -4.81 19.75
N ASN A 68 12.78 -5.39 19.84
CA ASN A 68 12.50 -6.74 19.36
C ASN A 68 12.76 -6.88 17.85
N VAL A 69 12.28 -5.94 17.04
CA VAL A 69 12.47 -5.98 15.58
C VAL A 69 13.95 -5.87 15.21
N ALA A 70 14.74 -5.07 15.93
CA ALA A 70 16.17 -4.96 15.67
C ALA A 70 16.89 -6.27 16.02
N ALA A 71 16.60 -6.86 17.18
CA ALA A 71 17.21 -8.12 17.62
C ALA A 71 16.87 -9.28 16.68
N GLU A 72 15.60 -9.43 16.30
CA GLU A 72 15.17 -10.51 15.40
C GLU A 72 15.78 -10.36 13.99
N LEU A 73 15.91 -9.13 13.48
CA LEU A 73 16.60 -8.89 12.22
C LEU A 73 18.11 -9.18 12.31
N GLU A 74 18.74 -8.90 13.45
CA GLU A 74 20.14 -9.24 13.71
C GLU A 74 20.36 -10.76 13.73
N ASP A 75 19.44 -11.52 14.35
CA ASP A 75 19.47 -12.98 14.33
C ASP A 75 19.34 -13.55 12.90
N LEU A 76 18.45 -12.96 12.08
CA LEU A 76 18.35 -13.31 10.66
C LEU A 76 19.62 -12.95 9.87
N GLN A 77 20.32 -11.87 10.26
CA GLN A 77 21.59 -11.48 9.66
C GLN A 77 22.70 -12.48 10.01
N LEU A 78 22.81 -12.86 11.29
CA LEU A 78 23.81 -13.81 11.78
C LEU A 78 23.62 -15.22 11.21
N SER A 79 22.37 -15.63 10.95
CA SER A 79 22.05 -16.90 10.29
C SER A 79 22.25 -16.88 8.77
N GLY A 80 22.59 -15.72 8.18
CA GLY A 80 22.91 -15.58 6.76
C GLY A 80 21.69 -15.63 5.83
N VAL A 81 20.47 -15.51 6.37
CA VAL A 81 19.22 -15.54 5.58
C VAL A 81 18.66 -14.15 5.31
N LEU A 82 19.16 -13.12 5.97
CA LEU A 82 18.76 -11.74 5.74
C LEU A 82 19.28 -11.22 4.39
N TYR A 83 18.47 -10.40 3.73
CA TYR A 83 18.86 -9.75 2.48
C TYR A 83 20.14 -8.90 2.67
N PRO A 84 21.16 -9.07 1.81
CA PRO A 84 22.42 -8.32 1.93
C PRO A 84 22.22 -6.81 1.93
N GLY A 85 22.82 -6.12 2.90
CA GLY A 85 22.75 -4.65 3.01
C GLY A 85 21.55 -4.12 3.80
N LEU A 86 20.66 -4.97 4.30
CA LEU A 86 19.67 -4.55 5.29
C LEU A 86 20.34 -4.39 6.66
N ASP A 87 20.21 -3.19 7.23
CA ASP A 87 20.71 -2.86 8.57
C ASP A 87 19.55 -3.01 9.59
N PRO A 88 19.65 -3.94 10.55
CA PRO A 88 18.60 -4.21 11.54
C PRO A 88 18.15 -2.98 12.33
N ILE A 89 19.11 -2.17 12.79
CA ILE A 89 18.85 -0.99 13.62
C ILE A 89 18.13 0.07 12.79
N ARG A 90 18.60 0.33 11.56
CA ARG A 90 17.98 1.30 10.66
C ARG A 90 16.57 0.86 10.24
N ALA A 91 16.37 -0.43 9.97
CA ALA A 91 15.07 -0.97 9.62
C ALA A 91 14.07 -0.79 10.78
N SER A 92 14.49 -1.13 12.00
CA SER A 92 13.69 -0.93 13.20
C SER A 92 13.40 0.56 13.45
N SER A 93 14.38 1.45 13.37
CA SER A 93 14.16 2.90 13.49
C SER A 93 13.24 3.46 12.39
N ALA A 94 13.28 2.89 11.17
CA ALA A 94 12.38 3.29 10.09
C ALA A 94 10.92 2.91 10.38
N LEU A 95 10.68 1.77 11.04
CA LEU A 95 9.36 1.35 11.51
C LEU A 95 8.77 2.39 12.48
N ILE A 96 9.54 2.80 13.50
CA ILE A 96 9.09 3.78 14.50
C ILE A 96 8.78 5.14 13.85
N LYS A 97 9.69 5.62 12.99
CA LYS A 97 9.46 6.86 12.22
C LYS A 97 8.21 6.76 11.36
N ARG A 98 7.97 5.62 10.71
CA ARG A 98 6.78 5.39 9.88
C ARG A 98 5.51 5.41 10.71
N TYR A 99 5.53 4.76 11.88
CA TYR A 99 4.41 4.79 12.83
C TYR A 99 4.04 6.23 13.21
N HIS A 100 5.00 7.05 13.66
CA HIS A 100 4.69 8.43 14.08
C HIS A 100 4.12 9.27 12.95
N ARG A 101 4.66 9.12 11.73
CA ARG A 101 4.13 9.84 10.55
C ARG A 101 2.69 9.43 10.24
N LEU A 102 2.37 8.14 10.30
CA LEU A 102 1.00 7.64 10.11
C LEU A 102 0.06 8.14 11.21
N TRP A 103 0.49 8.05 12.47
CA TRP A 103 -0.29 8.49 13.63
C TRP A 103 -0.60 9.99 13.57
N SER A 104 0.41 10.83 13.33
CA SER A 104 0.24 12.28 13.17
C SER A 104 -0.67 12.59 11.98
N ALA A 105 -0.45 11.97 10.82
CA ALA A 105 -1.32 12.21 9.66
C ALA A 105 -2.80 11.87 9.92
N LEU A 106 -3.09 10.86 10.74
CA LEU A 106 -4.46 10.48 11.11
C LEU A 106 -5.07 11.34 12.21
N LYS A 107 -4.26 11.94 13.09
CA LYS A 107 -4.73 12.73 14.23
C LYS A 107 -4.76 14.23 13.96
N ASP A 108 -3.85 14.71 13.12
CA ASP A 108 -3.62 16.13 12.88
C ASP A 108 -4.20 16.52 11.52
N ARG A 109 -5.30 17.28 11.53
CA ARG A 109 -5.92 17.80 10.31
C ARG A 109 -5.03 18.82 9.62
N GLN A 110 -4.82 18.69 8.32
CA GLN A 110 -4.06 19.68 7.54
C GLN A 110 -5.01 20.75 6.98
N MET A 111 -4.72 22.02 7.27
CA MET A 111 -5.46 23.16 6.74
C MET A 111 -4.66 23.84 5.62
N LEU A 112 -5.20 23.90 4.42
CA LEU A 112 -4.56 24.45 3.24
C LEU A 112 -5.39 25.58 2.62
N ASP A 113 -4.72 26.50 1.93
CA ASP A 113 -5.40 27.49 1.08
C ASP A 113 -5.91 26.79 -0.20
N PRO A 114 -7.20 26.85 -0.54
CA PRO A 114 -7.74 26.27 -1.76
C PRO A 114 -7.10 26.80 -3.05
N ASN A 115 -6.58 28.04 -3.03
CA ASN A 115 -5.96 28.66 -4.20
C ASN A 115 -4.49 28.25 -4.37
N ASP A 116 -3.85 27.68 -3.33
CA ASP A 116 -2.50 27.14 -3.44
C ASP A 116 -2.52 25.69 -3.95
N ARG A 117 -2.64 25.58 -5.27
CA ARG A 117 -2.62 24.28 -5.97
C ARG A 117 -1.35 23.48 -5.64
N HIS A 118 -0.20 24.13 -5.48
CA HIS A 118 1.04 23.43 -5.18
C HIS A 118 1.04 22.87 -3.76
N ALA A 119 0.46 23.56 -2.78
CA ALA A 119 0.29 23.03 -1.43
C ALA A 119 -0.64 21.83 -1.41
N VAL A 120 -1.77 21.88 -2.12
CA VAL A 120 -2.70 20.76 -2.25
C VAL A 120 -2.03 19.54 -2.88
N GLU A 121 -1.30 19.73 -3.98
CA GLU A 121 -0.57 18.65 -4.63
C GLU A 121 0.52 18.04 -3.73
N ARG A 122 1.26 18.87 -2.98
CA ARG A 122 2.25 18.37 -2.01
C ARG A 122 1.61 17.57 -0.88
N ALA A 123 0.50 18.05 -0.32
CA ALA A 123 -0.22 17.34 0.74
C ALA A 123 -0.74 15.98 0.26
N MET A 124 -1.36 15.93 -0.91
CA MET A 124 -1.81 14.68 -1.51
C MET A 124 -0.65 13.71 -1.78
N ARG A 125 0.51 14.18 -2.26
CA ARG A 125 1.71 13.34 -2.41
C ARG A 125 2.21 12.79 -1.07
N GLN A 126 2.26 13.61 -0.02
CA GLN A 126 2.67 13.16 1.31
C GLN A 126 1.76 12.06 1.86
N LEU A 127 0.45 12.17 1.65
CA LEU A 127 -0.50 11.13 2.05
C LEU A 127 -0.36 9.87 1.20
N HIS A 128 -0.11 10.03 -0.10
CA HIS A 128 0.18 8.91 -0.99
C HIS A 128 1.45 8.15 -0.57
N ASP A 129 2.54 8.85 -0.23
CA ASP A 129 3.78 8.24 0.28
C ASP A 129 3.56 7.47 1.59
N LEU A 130 2.55 7.88 2.37
CA LEU A 130 2.13 7.17 3.57
C LEU A 130 1.24 5.95 3.28
N GLY A 131 0.77 5.78 2.04
CA GLY A 131 -0.05 4.65 1.61
C GLY A 131 -1.56 4.92 1.68
N PHE A 132 -1.97 6.19 1.83
CA PHE A 132 -3.37 6.56 1.74
C PHE A 132 -3.82 6.67 0.29
N ALA A 133 -4.94 6.03 -0.03
CA ALA A 133 -5.66 6.20 -1.28
C ALA A 133 -6.45 7.52 -1.26
N VAL A 134 -6.78 8.05 -2.44
CA VAL A 134 -7.51 9.32 -2.57
C VAL A 134 -8.84 9.29 -1.81
N GLU A 135 -9.55 8.16 -1.84
CA GLU A 135 -10.83 7.98 -1.14
C GLU A 135 -10.71 7.90 0.39
N GLU A 136 -9.50 7.62 0.89
CA GLU A 136 -9.16 7.62 2.32
C GLU A 136 -8.84 9.04 2.82
N VAL A 137 -9.05 10.07 1.99
CA VAL A 137 -8.83 11.47 2.37
C VAL A 137 -10.14 12.22 2.21
N SER A 138 -10.70 12.71 3.32
CA SER A 138 -11.81 13.65 3.25
C SER A 138 -11.28 15.06 3.03
N VAL A 139 -11.91 15.78 2.11
CA VAL A 139 -11.65 17.19 1.83
C VAL A 139 -12.92 17.98 2.12
N SER A 140 -12.86 18.91 3.07
CA SER A 140 -13.97 19.80 3.43
C SER A 140 -13.50 21.24 3.50
N LEU A 141 -14.43 22.20 3.43
CA LEU A 141 -14.13 23.61 3.73
C LEU A 141 -14.34 23.84 5.22
N GLU A 142 -13.40 24.54 5.87
CA GLU A 142 -13.57 24.94 7.27
C GLU A 142 -14.66 26.01 7.37
N GLU A 143 -15.55 25.87 8.36
CA GLU A 143 -16.56 26.87 8.73
C GLU A 143 -16.06 27.71 9.93
N GLY A 144 -16.43 28.99 10.01
CA GLY A 144 -16.07 29.89 11.12
C GLY A 144 -14.97 30.92 10.80
N GLU A 145 -14.15 31.30 11.79
CA GLU A 145 -13.16 32.39 11.66
C GLU A 145 -12.07 32.14 10.59
N ASN A 146 -11.77 30.87 10.29
CA ASN A 146 -10.89 30.45 9.19
C ASN A 146 -11.67 30.03 7.93
N SER A 147 -12.88 30.58 7.74
CA SER A 147 -13.76 30.23 6.63
C SER A 147 -13.04 30.29 5.29
N GLY A 148 -13.19 29.21 4.52
CA GLY A 148 -12.61 29.10 3.17
C GLY A 148 -11.28 28.34 3.08
N LYS A 149 -10.70 27.81 4.16
CA LYS A 149 -9.58 26.87 4.07
C LYS A 149 -10.04 25.45 3.72
N LEU A 150 -9.27 24.71 2.92
CA LEU A 150 -9.47 23.27 2.71
C LEU A 150 -8.88 22.49 3.88
N VAL A 151 -9.67 21.59 4.45
CA VAL A 151 -9.25 20.62 5.46
C VAL A 151 -9.04 19.29 4.78
N PHE A 152 -7.80 18.80 4.81
CA PHE A 152 -7.44 17.46 4.38
C PHE A 152 -7.28 16.58 5.63
N GLN A 153 -8.14 15.58 5.73
CA GLN A 153 -8.12 14.63 6.83
C GLN A 153 -8.07 13.20 6.28
N PRO A 154 -6.91 12.53 6.41
CA PRO A 154 -6.83 11.09 6.19
C PRO A 154 -7.71 10.37 7.20
N LYS A 155 -8.36 9.31 6.75
CA LYS A 155 -9.14 8.42 7.60
C LYS A 155 -8.63 7.00 7.44
N LEU A 156 -8.64 6.26 8.54
CA LEU A 156 -8.47 4.83 8.49
C LEU A 156 -9.81 4.20 8.12
N VAL A 157 -9.83 3.40 7.06
CA VAL A 157 -11.00 2.59 6.71
C VAL A 157 -10.99 1.27 7.47
N ALA A 158 -12.17 0.65 7.60
CA ALA A 158 -12.30 -0.66 8.21
C ALA A 158 -11.43 -1.70 7.47
N ALA A 159 -10.99 -2.73 8.19
CA ALA A 159 -10.27 -3.84 7.57
C ALA A 159 -11.11 -4.46 6.43
N GLY A 160 -10.49 -4.72 5.28
CA GLY A 160 -11.17 -5.27 4.11
C GLY A 160 -12.06 -4.28 3.35
N TYR A 161 -12.05 -2.98 3.68
CA TYR A 161 -12.86 -1.98 2.99
C TYR A 161 -12.60 -1.97 1.49
N HIS A 162 -11.33 -1.90 1.06
CA HIS A 162 -10.99 -1.83 -0.36
C HIS A 162 -11.29 -3.16 -1.07
N LYS A 163 -11.04 -4.29 -0.40
CA LYS A 163 -11.39 -5.63 -0.89
C LYS A 163 -12.90 -5.74 -1.14
N ASN A 164 -13.71 -5.37 -0.16
CA ASN A 164 -15.17 -5.41 -0.26
C ASN A 164 -15.68 -4.47 -1.36
N ARG A 165 -15.16 -3.23 -1.43
CA ARG A 165 -15.52 -2.27 -2.49
C ARG A 165 -15.17 -2.80 -3.87
N LEU A 166 -13.98 -3.34 -4.06
CA LEU A 166 -13.56 -3.91 -5.35
C LEU A 166 -14.45 -5.08 -5.74
N ARG A 167 -14.74 -5.99 -4.80
CA ARG A 167 -15.63 -7.12 -5.04
C ARG A 167 -17.05 -6.69 -5.40
N GLU A 168 -17.61 -5.71 -4.70
CA GLU A 168 -18.95 -5.19 -4.98
C GLU A 168 -19.04 -4.53 -6.36
N LEU A 169 -18.00 -3.79 -6.78
CA LEU A 169 -18.00 -3.08 -8.05
C LEU A 169 -17.60 -3.96 -9.24
N MET A 170 -16.73 -4.94 -9.03
CA MET A 170 -16.02 -5.63 -10.11
C MET A 170 -15.95 -7.15 -9.96
N GLY A 171 -16.41 -7.71 -8.83
CA GLY A 171 -16.38 -9.16 -8.57
C GLY A 171 -14.97 -9.74 -8.40
N LEU A 172 -13.94 -8.91 -8.21
CA LEU A 172 -12.57 -9.35 -8.04
C LEU A 172 -12.26 -9.56 -6.54
N GLU A 173 -11.74 -10.74 -6.22
CA GLU A 173 -11.20 -11.07 -4.88
C GLU A 173 -9.70 -10.84 -4.90
N THR A 174 -9.19 -9.98 -4.01
CA THR A 174 -7.77 -9.59 -3.96
C THR A 174 -7.33 -9.34 -2.51
N GLU A 175 -6.05 -9.08 -2.29
CA GLU A 175 -5.57 -8.47 -1.04
C GLU A 175 -5.74 -6.93 -1.05
N GLU A 176 -5.43 -6.28 0.07
CA GLU A 176 -5.81 -4.89 0.35
C GLU A 176 -5.06 -3.89 -0.52
N LEU A 177 -3.74 -4.06 -0.68
CA LEU A 177 -2.91 -3.18 -1.52
C LEU A 177 -3.19 -3.41 -3.00
N GLN A 178 -3.38 -4.67 -3.41
CA GLN A 178 -3.89 -5.01 -4.74
C GLN A 178 -5.23 -4.29 -4.99
N ALA A 179 -6.19 -4.37 -4.05
CA ALA A 179 -7.49 -3.71 -4.19
C ALA A 179 -7.36 -2.20 -4.35
N LYS A 180 -6.55 -1.55 -3.50
CA LYS A 180 -6.24 -0.12 -3.61
C LYS A 180 -5.68 0.24 -4.99
N ARG A 181 -4.77 -0.59 -5.52
CA ARG A 181 -4.15 -0.36 -6.84
C ARG A 181 -5.16 -0.46 -7.98
N LEU A 182 -5.99 -1.50 -7.97
CA LEU A 182 -7.03 -1.70 -8.98
C LEU A 182 -8.09 -0.60 -8.92
N LEU A 183 -8.55 -0.24 -7.71
CA LEU A 183 -9.48 0.87 -7.51
C LEU A 183 -8.89 2.21 -7.98
N ALA A 184 -7.60 2.48 -7.72
CA ALA A 184 -6.94 3.68 -8.23
C ALA A 184 -6.88 3.71 -9.76
N SER A 185 -6.63 2.57 -10.42
CA SER A 185 -6.69 2.44 -11.89
C SER A 185 -8.10 2.73 -12.41
N PHE A 186 -9.13 2.18 -11.76
CA PHE A 186 -10.53 2.43 -12.08
C PHE A 186 -10.92 3.90 -11.87
N ASP A 187 -10.57 4.51 -10.75
CA ASP A 187 -10.88 5.90 -10.45
C ASP A 187 -10.22 6.85 -11.47
N ARG A 188 -9.01 6.52 -11.94
CA ARG A 188 -8.35 7.24 -13.05
C ARG A 188 -9.08 7.06 -14.38
N PHE A 189 -9.56 5.86 -14.70
CA PHE A 189 -10.37 5.61 -15.88
C PHE A 189 -11.67 6.41 -15.85
N ARG A 190 -12.42 6.31 -14.74
CA ARG A 190 -13.67 7.04 -14.53
C ARG A 190 -13.45 8.56 -14.47
N GLY A 191 -12.29 9.00 -14.00
CA GLY A 191 -11.89 10.41 -13.96
C GLY A 191 -11.82 11.07 -15.34
N ARG A 192 -11.58 10.29 -16.40
CA ARG A 192 -11.53 10.77 -17.80
C ARG A 192 -12.88 10.77 -18.50
N GLU A 193 -13.92 10.22 -17.90
CA GLU A 193 -15.25 10.18 -18.48
C GLU A 193 -15.88 11.58 -18.50
N LYS A 194 -16.64 11.88 -19.56
CA LYS A 194 -17.35 13.16 -19.69
C LYS A 194 -18.41 13.29 -18.60
N SER A 195 -18.58 14.52 -18.11
CA SER A 195 -19.71 14.85 -17.23
C SER A 195 -21.01 15.01 -18.03
N PRO A 196 -22.16 14.57 -17.50
CA PRO A 196 -22.33 13.83 -16.25
C PRO A 196 -21.78 12.40 -16.36
N LYS A 197 -21.11 11.93 -15.30
CA LYS A 197 -20.50 10.59 -15.29
C LYS A 197 -21.60 9.51 -15.34
N PRO A 198 -21.39 8.40 -16.07
CA PRO A 198 -22.25 7.22 -16.01
C PRO A 198 -22.40 6.67 -14.58
N PRO A 199 -23.41 5.82 -14.32
CA PRO A 199 -23.49 5.04 -13.10
C PRO A 199 -22.19 4.29 -12.81
N VAL A 200 -21.81 4.18 -11.53
CA VAL A 200 -20.51 3.59 -11.13
C VAL A 200 -20.33 2.16 -11.65
N ALA A 201 -21.40 1.38 -11.64
CA ALA A 201 -21.42 0.01 -12.12
C ALA A 201 -21.15 -0.08 -13.63
N ASP A 202 -21.67 0.87 -14.42
CA ASP A 202 -21.40 0.93 -15.86
C ASP A 202 -19.95 1.30 -16.15
N SER A 203 -19.40 2.30 -15.44
CA SER A 203 -17.98 2.65 -15.55
C SER A 203 -17.10 1.46 -15.14
N ALA A 204 -17.48 0.72 -14.08
CA ALA A 204 -16.72 -0.43 -13.58
C ALA A 204 -16.72 -1.59 -14.58
N ARG A 205 -17.89 -1.93 -15.13
CA ARG A 205 -18.03 -2.93 -16.20
C ARG A 205 -17.21 -2.57 -17.44
N ARG A 206 -17.21 -1.28 -17.82
CA ARG A 206 -16.39 -0.79 -18.93
C ARG A 206 -14.90 -0.87 -18.63
N TRP A 207 -14.47 -0.44 -17.45
CA TRP A 207 -13.06 -0.59 -17.06
C TRP A 207 -12.61 -2.06 -17.05
N LEU A 208 -13.46 -2.97 -16.56
CA LEU A 208 -13.18 -4.41 -16.62
C LEU A 208 -12.97 -4.88 -18.07
N ASN A 209 -13.89 -4.55 -18.96
CA ASN A 209 -13.86 -5.03 -20.34
C ASN A 209 -12.83 -4.32 -21.24
N GLU A 210 -12.55 -3.05 -20.98
CA GLU A 210 -11.69 -2.20 -21.80
C GLU A 210 -10.24 -2.15 -21.28
N VAL A 211 -10.01 -2.46 -20.00
CA VAL A 211 -8.68 -2.31 -19.36
C VAL A 211 -8.25 -3.61 -18.69
N PHE A 212 -9.01 -4.11 -17.72
CA PHE A 212 -8.55 -5.25 -16.91
C PHE A 212 -8.47 -6.54 -17.72
N VAL A 213 -9.58 -6.98 -18.32
CA VAL A 213 -9.68 -8.22 -19.10
C VAL A 213 -8.67 -8.24 -20.25
N PRO A 214 -8.58 -7.22 -21.12
CA PRO A 214 -7.60 -7.23 -22.20
C PRO A 214 -6.16 -7.31 -21.70
N THR A 215 -5.85 -6.67 -20.56
CA THR A 215 -4.51 -6.74 -19.98
C THR A 215 -4.21 -8.16 -19.51
N VAL A 216 -5.05 -8.73 -18.65
CA VAL A 216 -4.80 -10.06 -18.06
C VAL A 216 -4.85 -11.20 -19.09
N SER A 217 -5.59 -11.02 -20.19
CA SER A 217 -5.62 -11.95 -21.32
C SER A 217 -4.35 -11.99 -22.17
N LEU A 218 -3.37 -11.10 -21.90
CA LEU A 218 -2.04 -11.19 -22.53
C LEU A 218 -1.18 -12.32 -21.95
N VAL A 219 -1.56 -12.88 -20.80
CA VAL A 219 -0.89 -14.06 -20.25
C VAL A 219 -1.19 -15.26 -21.17
N PRO A 220 -0.17 -15.89 -21.78
CA PRO A 220 -0.40 -16.99 -22.69
C PRO A 220 -0.76 -18.28 -21.92
N PRO A 221 -1.46 -19.24 -22.54
CA PRO A 221 -1.94 -20.46 -21.88
C PRO A 221 -0.85 -21.23 -21.13
N GLU A 222 0.38 -21.26 -21.65
CA GLU A 222 1.53 -21.92 -21.02
C GLU A 222 2.02 -21.26 -19.71
N LEU A 223 1.64 -20.02 -19.45
CA LEU A 223 1.97 -19.27 -18.24
C LEU A 223 0.75 -19.04 -17.33
N GLU A 224 -0.43 -19.55 -17.69
CA GLU A 224 -1.61 -19.50 -16.82
C GLU A 224 -1.32 -20.14 -15.45
N GLY A 225 -1.86 -19.53 -14.39
CA GLY A 225 -1.70 -20.01 -13.02
C GLY A 225 -0.36 -19.64 -12.34
N ARG A 226 0.65 -19.16 -13.07
CA ARG A 226 1.92 -18.68 -12.46
C ARG A 226 1.78 -17.41 -11.64
N ILE A 227 0.70 -16.69 -11.84
CA ILE A 227 0.43 -15.41 -11.20
C ILE A 227 -1.08 -15.22 -11.08
N GLU A 228 -1.53 -14.69 -9.94
CA GLU A 228 -2.91 -14.27 -9.78
C GLU A 228 -3.20 -13.07 -10.69
N LEU A 229 -4.39 -13.00 -11.30
CA LEU A 229 -4.71 -11.97 -12.29
C LEU A 229 -4.61 -10.55 -11.72
N ALA A 230 -5.02 -10.34 -10.46
CA ALA A 230 -4.90 -9.04 -9.80
C ALA A 230 -3.44 -8.66 -9.54
N GLN A 231 -2.61 -9.63 -9.15
CA GLN A 231 -1.17 -9.42 -8.99
C GLN A 231 -0.49 -9.13 -10.33
N PHE A 232 -0.86 -9.82 -11.40
CA PHE A 232 -0.36 -9.53 -12.74
C PHE A 232 -0.72 -8.11 -13.18
N PHE A 233 -1.98 -7.71 -13.01
CA PHE A 233 -2.40 -6.36 -13.36
C PHE A 233 -1.66 -5.30 -12.56
N HIS A 234 -1.45 -5.53 -11.26
CA HIS A 234 -0.65 -4.66 -10.41
C HIS A 234 0.78 -4.51 -10.93
N GLU A 235 1.45 -5.60 -11.27
CA GLU A 235 2.84 -5.57 -11.71
C GLU A 235 2.99 -5.04 -13.14
N ALA A 236 2.02 -5.25 -14.01
CA ALA A 236 1.97 -4.60 -15.31
C ALA A 236 1.91 -3.07 -15.19
N LEU A 237 1.19 -2.54 -14.18
CA LEU A 237 1.17 -1.10 -13.89
C LEU A 237 2.52 -0.58 -13.38
N GLU A 238 3.23 -1.36 -12.56
CA GLU A 238 4.59 -1.02 -12.10
C GLU A 238 5.60 -1.06 -13.23
N HIS A 239 5.57 -2.12 -14.04
CA HIS A 239 6.43 -2.28 -15.20
C HIS A 239 6.22 -1.15 -16.20
N ARG A 240 4.97 -0.71 -16.39
CA ARG A 240 4.67 0.48 -17.20
C ARG A 240 5.36 1.72 -16.65
N TRP A 241 5.33 1.95 -15.35
CA TRP A 241 5.99 3.10 -14.73
C TRP A 241 7.50 3.05 -14.98
N TYR A 242 8.13 1.91 -14.72
CA TYR A 242 9.56 1.69 -14.96
C TYR A 242 9.96 1.92 -16.43
N LEU A 243 9.23 1.31 -17.38
CA LEU A 243 9.48 1.47 -18.81
C LEU A 243 9.25 2.90 -19.27
N SER A 244 8.23 3.58 -18.73
CA SER A 244 7.94 4.98 -19.08
C SER A 244 9.01 5.93 -18.55
N GLU A 245 9.56 5.67 -17.37
CA GLU A 245 10.68 6.43 -16.82
C GLU A 245 11.92 6.29 -17.72
N LYS A 246 12.25 5.05 -18.10
CA LYS A 246 13.38 4.77 -19.00
C LYS A 246 13.20 5.37 -20.40
N ALA A 247 11.99 5.37 -20.93
CA ALA A 247 11.68 5.90 -22.26
C ALA A 247 11.49 7.43 -22.27
N GLY A 248 11.29 8.07 -21.12
CA GLY A 248 10.97 9.50 -21.00
C GLY A 248 9.54 9.86 -21.46
N HIS A 249 8.69 8.87 -21.74
CA HIS A 249 7.28 9.06 -22.09
C HIS A 249 6.44 7.85 -21.68
N ASP A 250 5.13 8.01 -21.61
CA ASP A 250 4.21 6.91 -21.31
C ASP A 250 4.23 5.87 -22.44
N VAL A 251 4.58 4.61 -22.12
CA VAL A 251 4.64 3.51 -23.10
C VAL A 251 3.28 2.82 -23.31
N GLY A 252 2.29 3.11 -22.46
CA GLY A 252 0.98 2.46 -22.48
C GLY A 252 0.94 1.13 -21.71
N LEU A 253 -0.26 0.75 -21.25
CA LEU A 253 -0.45 -0.44 -20.41
C LEU A 253 -0.29 -1.75 -21.20
N GLU A 254 -0.83 -1.82 -22.41
CA GLU A 254 -0.73 -3.01 -23.26
C GLU A 254 0.71 -3.38 -23.58
N PHE A 255 1.52 -2.40 -24.02
CA PHE A 255 2.94 -2.59 -24.27
C PHE A 255 3.68 -3.07 -23.02
N ALA A 256 3.44 -2.43 -21.88
CA ALA A 256 4.08 -2.81 -20.63
C ALA A 256 3.68 -4.22 -20.16
N ALA A 257 2.39 -4.57 -20.26
CA ALA A 257 1.91 -5.90 -19.91
C ALA A 257 2.53 -6.98 -20.83
N GLN A 258 2.64 -6.72 -22.13
CA GLN A 258 3.29 -7.63 -23.07
C GLN A 258 4.80 -7.79 -22.79
N SER A 259 5.50 -6.69 -22.52
CA SER A 259 6.91 -6.74 -22.11
C SER A 259 7.09 -7.52 -20.83
N TYR A 260 6.24 -7.30 -19.82
CA TYR A 260 6.26 -8.06 -18.57
C TYR A 260 6.04 -9.56 -18.80
N VAL A 261 5.06 -9.94 -19.63
CA VAL A 261 4.78 -11.35 -19.99
C VAL A 261 5.98 -12.00 -20.67
N ASN A 262 6.72 -11.27 -21.49
CA ASN A 262 7.85 -11.81 -22.24
C ASN A 262 9.14 -11.87 -21.41
N GLU A 263 9.38 -10.87 -20.56
CA GLU A 263 10.68 -10.65 -19.93
C GLU A 263 10.71 -11.03 -18.44
N VAL A 264 9.57 -10.97 -17.74
CA VAL A 264 9.51 -11.14 -16.28
C VAL A 264 8.73 -12.39 -15.90
N LEU A 265 7.49 -12.54 -16.40
CA LEU A 265 6.60 -13.64 -16.03
C LEU A 265 7.20 -15.06 -16.19
N PRO A 266 8.02 -15.38 -17.22
CA PRO A 266 8.58 -16.72 -17.39
C PRO A 266 9.53 -17.12 -16.24
N TYR A 267 10.18 -16.13 -15.63
CA TYR A 267 11.17 -16.31 -14.56
C TYR A 267 10.62 -16.05 -13.17
N ARG A 268 9.37 -15.62 -13.08
CA ARG A 268 8.66 -15.40 -11.82
C ARG A 268 8.45 -16.72 -11.09
N ARG A 269 8.73 -16.74 -9.78
CA ARG A 269 8.34 -17.84 -8.87
C ARG A 269 7.05 -17.51 -8.13
N ASP A 270 6.32 -18.53 -7.69
CA ASP A 270 5.10 -18.40 -6.87
C ASP A 270 5.32 -17.59 -5.58
N SER A 271 6.57 -17.51 -5.09
CA SER A 271 6.95 -16.71 -3.92
C SER A 271 7.16 -15.22 -4.20
N GLY A 272 6.98 -14.75 -5.44
CA GLY A 272 7.24 -13.36 -5.85
C GLY A 272 8.72 -12.95 -5.82
N VAL A 273 9.63 -13.92 -5.94
CA VAL A 273 11.07 -13.66 -6.07
C VAL A 273 11.45 -13.88 -7.53
N ASP A 274 11.91 -12.82 -8.20
CA ASP A 274 12.45 -12.92 -9.56
C ASP A 274 13.76 -13.71 -9.56
N VAL A 275 13.91 -14.60 -10.54
CA VAL A 275 15.23 -15.18 -10.83
C VAL A 275 16.01 -14.16 -11.64
N ARG A 276 17.04 -13.55 -11.03
CA ARG A 276 18.07 -12.83 -11.80
C ARG A 276 18.78 -13.83 -12.70
N VAL A 277 18.63 -13.66 -14.02
CA VAL A 277 19.57 -14.25 -14.99
C VAL A 277 20.62 -13.18 -15.26
N ASP A 278 21.87 -13.53 -14.94
CA ASP A 278 23.11 -12.83 -15.26
C ASP A 278 23.34 -11.45 -14.63
N GLY A 279 23.99 -11.46 -13.46
CA GLY A 279 25.29 -10.82 -13.25
C GLY A 279 25.57 -9.37 -13.67
N MET A 280 24.58 -8.53 -14.00
CA MET A 280 24.82 -7.12 -14.34
C MET A 280 23.98 -6.20 -13.47
N MET A 281 24.65 -5.59 -12.49
CA MET A 281 24.24 -4.29 -11.96
C MET A 281 24.27 -3.27 -13.10
N GLN A 282 23.25 -2.44 -13.21
CA GLN A 282 23.45 -1.07 -13.64
C GLN A 282 22.96 -0.13 -12.53
N GLN A 283 23.82 0.84 -12.27
CA GLN A 283 23.85 1.80 -11.16
C GLN A 283 22.64 2.74 -11.16
#